data_AF-A0A0L8G598-F1
#
_entry.id   AF-A0A0L8G598-F1
#
_cell.length_a   1.000
_cell.length_b   1.000
_cell.length_c   1.000
_cell.angle_alpha   90.00
_cell.angle_beta   90.00
_cell.angle_gamma   90.00
#
_symmetry.space_group_name_H-M   'P 1'
#
loop_
_entity.id
_entity.type
_entity.pdbx_description
1 polymer ?
#
loop_
_entity_poly.entity_id
_entity_poly.type
_entity_poly.pdbx_seq_one_letter_code
_entity_poly.pdbx_strand_id
1 'polypeptide(L)'
;ICLFSETSSPNPFLPGSQQQPTSMTPRTNVASGEPPGIKIKLMIDSISNASVDVIVNSTNEHLLLDSGSISRFLLNAAGSEMQVECNQKYPQGISSSEIAITKGYNLNCKNVFHLVLPSWDENSSHLVSINHMTLIY
;
A
#
# COMPACT_ATOMS: atom_id res chain seq x y z
N ILE A 1 8.62 5.33 2.23
CA ILE A 1 7.98 4.06 2.65
C ILE A 1 6.79 4.38 3.54
N CYS A 2 5.63 4.63 2.94
CA CYS A 2 4.40 4.86 3.70
C CYS A 2 3.76 3.50 3.99
N LEU A 3 3.84 3.02 5.23
CA LEU A 3 3.18 1.78 5.66
C LEU A 3 1.83 2.12 6.27
N PHE A 4 0.76 1.71 5.60
CA PHE A 4 -0.60 1.85 6.10
C PHE A 4 -1.00 0.57 6.84
N SER A 5 -1.43 0.73 8.10
CA SER A 5 -2.05 -0.34 8.90
C SER A 5 -3.57 -0.16 8.92
N GLU A 6 -4.34 -1.21 8.63
CA GLU A 6 -5.79 -1.20 8.77
C GLU A 6 -6.21 -0.99 10.23
N THR A 7 -7.15 -0.08 10.47
CA THR A 7 -7.84 0.03 11.77
C THR A 7 -9.15 -0.76 11.70
N SER A 8 -9.31 -1.75 12.59
CA SER A 8 -10.57 -2.47 12.78
C SER A 8 -11.68 -1.54 13.31
N SER A 9 -12.91 -1.76 12.83
CA SER A 9 -14.14 -1.01 13.17
C SER A 9 -14.43 -0.82 14.68
N PRO A 10 -15.18 0.22 15.07
CA PRO A 10 -15.41 0.57 16.47
C PRO A 10 -16.58 -0.19 17.11
N ASN A 11 -16.38 -0.71 18.33
CA ASN A 11 -17.45 -1.19 19.20
C ASN A 11 -18.14 -0.01 19.93
N PRO A 12 -19.45 -0.11 20.27
CA PRO A 12 -20.23 1.00 20.81
C PRO A 12 -20.02 1.26 22.31
N PHE A 13 -20.14 2.54 22.67
CA PHE A 13 -19.94 3.16 23.98
C PHE A 13 -20.89 2.70 25.11
N LEU A 14 -20.38 2.72 26.35
CA LEU A 14 -21.13 3.01 27.59
C LEU A 14 -20.31 3.99 28.48
N PRO A 15 -20.95 4.88 29.27
CA PRO A 15 -20.30 6.05 29.85
C PRO A 15 -19.90 5.90 31.32
N GLY A 16 -18.80 6.55 31.72
CA GLY A 16 -18.61 7.04 33.10
C GLY A 16 -17.22 6.84 33.74
N SER A 17 -16.37 7.86 33.66
CA SER A 17 -15.79 8.57 34.84
C SER A 17 -14.56 9.40 34.45
N GLN A 18 -14.58 10.65 34.91
CA GLN A 18 -13.59 11.71 34.72
C GLN A 18 -12.19 11.36 35.23
N GLN A 19 -11.14 11.57 34.42
CA GLN A 19 -9.83 12.13 34.83
C GLN A 19 -9.08 12.77 33.62
N GLN A 20 -8.59 14.01 33.79
CA GLN A 20 -7.56 14.71 32.99
C GLN A 20 -6.49 15.18 34.02
N PRO A 21 -5.24 15.58 33.68
CA PRO A 21 -4.47 15.54 32.43
C PRO A 21 -3.03 14.98 32.59
N THR A 22 -2.40 14.47 31.52
CA THR A 22 -0.94 14.64 31.31
C THR A 22 -0.61 14.70 29.82
N SER A 23 -0.04 15.82 29.39
CA SER A 23 0.59 15.97 28.07
C SER A 23 1.82 15.06 28.00
N MET A 24 1.78 14.04 27.13
CA MET A 24 2.95 13.22 26.81
C MET A 24 3.28 13.44 25.34
N THR A 25 4.35 14.17 25.08
CA THR A 25 4.98 14.25 23.77
C THR A 25 5.57 12.86 23.43
N PRO A 26 5.21 12.25 22.29
CA PRO A 26 5.87 11.02 21.86
C PRO A 26 7.32 11.32 21.51
N ARG A 27 8.27 10.73 22.24
CA ARG A 27 9.68 10.69 21.83
C ARG A 27 9.83 9.71 20.68
N THR A 28 10.03 10.23 19.48
CA THR A 28 10.39 9.41 18.32
C THR A 28 11.90 9.20 18.32
N ASN A 29 12.36 8.02 18.75
CA ASN A 29 13.72 7.58 18.46
C ASN A 29 13.73 7.04 17.02
N VAL A 30 13.98 7.91 16.03
CA VAL A 30 14.20 7.51 14.64
C VAL A 30 15.70 7.34 14.44
N ALA A 31 16.15 6.09 14.27
CA ALA A 31 17.46 5.84 13.71
C ALA A 31 17.36 5.97 12.18
N SER A 32 17.76 7.12 11.64
CA SER A 32 17.84 7.36 10.19
C SER A 32 19.31 7.33 9.75
N GLY A 33 19.74 6.19 9.19
CA GLY A 33 20.91 6.14 8.33
C GLY A 33 20.46 6.14 6.88
N GLU A 34 20.41 7.30 6.24
CA GLU A 34 20.08 7.45 4.81
C GLU A 34 21.28 8.03 4.03
N PRO A 35 21.56 7.56 2.80
CA PRO A 35 22.44 8.29 1.89
C PRO A 35 21.88 9.70 1.61
N PRO A 36 22.73 10.73 1.46
CA PRO A 36 22.28 12.11 1.36
C PRO A 36 21.32 12.33 0.18
N GLY A 37 20.08 12.72 0.48
CA GLY A 37 19.10 13.16 -0.52
C GLY A 37 17.82 12.31 -0.62
N ILE A 38 17.79 11.11 -0.02
CA ILE A 38 16.57 10.31 0.07
C ILE A 38 15.90 10.61 1.42
N LYS A 39 14.57 10.72 1.44
CA LYS A 39 13.78 10.93 2.66
C LYS A 39 12.71 9.85 2.75
N ILE A 40 12.82 8.97 3.74
CA ILE A 40 11.80 7.97 4.03
C ILE A 40 10.83 8.52 5.09
N LYS A 41 9.54 8.56 4.75
CA LYS A 41 8.46 8.91 5.68
C LYS A 41 7.54 7.71 5.90
N LEU A 42 7.27 7.41 7.18
CA LEU A 42 6.20 6.51 7.62
C LEU A 42 4.89 7.32 7.77
N MET A 43 3.79 6.81 7.21
CA MET A 43 2.47 7.44 7.30
C MET A 43 1.42 6.41 7.65
N ILE A 44 0.61 6.68 8.67
CA ILE A 44 -0.54 5.87 9.06
C ILE A 44 -1.80 6.62 8.64
N ASP A 45 -2.47 6.15 7.60
CA ASP A 45 -3.66 6.70 6.96
C ASP A 45 -4.25 5.65 5.99
N SER A 46 -5.29 5.98 5.23
CA SER A 46 -5.74 5.20 4.08
C SER A 46 -4.88 5.48 2.85
N ILE A 47 -4.57 4.46 2.06
CA ILE A 47 -3.82 4.61 0.80
C ILE A 47 -4.55 5.52 -0.21
N SER A 48 -5.88 5.59 -0.14
CA SER A 48 -6.69 6.46 -1.00
C SER A 48 -6.48 7.95 -0.71
N ASN A 49 -5.99 8.29 0.49
CA ASN A 49 -5.70 9.67 0.90
C ASN A 49 -4.28 10.10 0.52
N ALA A 50 -3.44 9.18 0.05
CA ALA A 50 -2.07 9.47 -0.33
C ALA A 50 -2.02 10.42 -1.53
N SER A 51 -1.28 11.52 -1.39
CA SER A 51 -0.96 12.46 -2.48
C SER A 51 0.47 12.22 -2.94
N VAL A 52 0.67 11.33 -3.91
CA VAL A 52 1.99 10.90 -4.38
C VAL A 52 2.01 10.80 -5.89
N ASP A 53 3.19 10.78 -6.51
CA ASP A 53 3.28 10.60 -7.96
C ASP A 53 2.87 9.18 -8.38
N VAL A 54 3.30 8.17 -7.62
CA VAL A 54 3.09 6.76 -7.95
C VAL A 54 2.67 5.97 -6.72
N ILE A 55 1.69 5.09 -6.90
CA ILE A 55 1.34 4.05 -5.94
C ILE A 55 1.78 2.71 -6.51
N VAL A 56 2.36 1.84 -5.67
CA VAL A 56 2.77 0.50 -6.09
C VAL A 56 1.82 -0.54 -5.49
N ASN A 57 1.20 -1.34 -6.34
CA ASN A 57 0.32 -2.44 -5.96
C ASN A 57 1.00 -3.79 -6.20
N SER A 58 0.95 -4.68 -5.21
CA SER A 58 1.27 -6.09 -5.43
C SER A 58 0.01 -6.84 -5.80
N THR A 59 0.06 -7.66 -6.84
CA THR A 59 -1.07 -8.45 -7.33
C THR A 59 -0.60 -9.80 -7.90
N ASN A 60 -1.54 -10.62 -8.36
CA ASN A 60 -1.24 -11.86 -9.08
C ASN A 60 -0.82 -11.60 -10.53
N GLU A 61 -0.24 -12.62 -11.16
CA GLU A 61 0.19 -12.61 -12.56
C GLU A 61 -0.92 -12.22 -13.54
N HIS A 62 -2.17 -12.53 -13.25
CA HIS A 62 -3.31 -12.21 -14.10
C HIS A 62 -3.85 -10.78 -13.93
N LEU A 63 -3.24 -9.97 -13.05
CA LEU A 63 -3.69 -8.62 -12.73
C LEU A 63 -5.17 -8.54 -12.31
N LEU A 64 -5.68 -9.57 -11.63
CA LEU A 64 -7.02 -9.54 -11.04
C LEU A 64 -6.95 -8.68 -9.78
N LEU A 65 -7.25 -7.39 -9.92
CA LEU A 65 -7.15 -6.40 -8.84
C LEU A 65 -8.24 -6.59 -7.79
N ASP A 66 -9.29 -7.35 -8.08
CA ASP A 66 -10.27 -7.77 -7.09
C ASP A 66 -9.73 -8.88 -6.16
N SER A 67 -8.57 -9.44 -6.44
CA SER A 67 -8.01 -10.57 -5.72
C SER A 67 -6.98 -10.06 -4.69
N GLY A 68 -7.21 -10.37 -3.42
CA GLY A 68 -6.41 -9.87 -2.29
C GLY A 68 -6.99 -8.61 -1.65
N SER A 69 -6.82 -8.46 -0.32
CA SER A 69 -7.44 -7.39 0.47
C SER A 69 -7.00 -6.00 0.03
N ILE A 70 -5.69 -5.77 -0.07
CA ILE A 70 -5.11 -4.46 -0.40
C ILE A 70 -5.41 -4.09 -1.86
N SER A 71 -5.20 -5.01 -2.79
CA SER A 71 -5.48 -4.79 -4.23
C SER A 71 -6.95 -4.45 -4.45
N ARG A 72 -7.87 -5.16 -3.78
CA ARG A 72 -9.31 -4.89 -3.84
C ARG A 72 -9.67 -3.54 -3.23
N PHE A 73 -9.08 -3.18 -2.09
CA PHE A 73 -9.30 -1.87 -1.49
C PHE A 73 -8.84 -0.74 -2.43
N LEU A 74 -7.67 -0.90 -3.05
CA LEU A 74 -7.13 0.05 -4.01
C LEU A 74 -8.01 0.16 -5.25
N LEU A 75 -8.49 -0.96 -5.80
CA LEU A 75 -9.43 -0.99 -6.93
C LEU A 75 -10.73 -0.25 -6.59
N ASN A 76 -11.29 -0.51 -5.41
CA ASN A 76 -12.51 0.15 -4.95
C ASN A 76 -12.32 1.68 -4.83
N ALA A 77 -11.14 2.12 -4.38
CA ALA A 77 -10.80 3.53 -4.28
C ALA A 77 -10.53 4.19 -5.64
N ALA A 78 -9.91 3.48 -6.58
CA ALA A 78 -9.57 3.99 -7.89
C ALA A 78 -10.75 4.02 -8.87
N GLY A 79 -11.65 3.03 -8.79
CA GLY A 79 -12.71 2.79 -9.77
C GLY A 79 -12.45 1.54 -10.63
N SER A 80 -13.53 0.97 -11.17
CA SER A 80 -13.47 -0.26 -11.97
C SER A 80 -12.72 -0.08 -13.29
N GLU A 81 -12.57 1.15 -13.76
CA GLU A 81 -11.82 1.53 -14.94
C GLU A 81 -10.35 1.07 -14.87
N MET A 82 -9.77 0.99 -13.67
CA MET A 82 -8.41 0.46 -13.48
C MET A 82 -8.31 -1.01 -13.88
N GLN A 83 -9.29 -1.84 -13.50
CA GLN A 83 -9.33 -3.24 -13.93
C GLN A 83 -9.54 -3.36 -15.44
N VAL A 84 -10.37 -2.48 -16.03
CA VAL A 84 -10.60 -2.45 -17.48
C VAL A 84 -9.30 -2.16 -18.22
N GLU A 85 -8.51 -1.19 -17.77
CA GLU A 85 -7.22 -0.86 -18.39
C GLU A 85 -6.20 -1.99 -18.23
N CYS A 86 -6.15 -2.67 -17.07
CA CYS A 86 -5.34 -3.87 -16.89
C CYS A 86 -5.70 -4.94 -17.94
N ASN A 87 -6.99 -5.26 -18.07
CA ASN A 87 -7.47 -6.27 -19.00
C ASN A 87 -7.19 -5.93 -20.47
N GLN A 88 -7.22 -4.63 -20.82
CA GLN A 88 -6.96 -4.15 -22.18
C GLN A 88 -5.47 -4.15 -22.53
N LYS A 89 -4.62 -3.67 -21.62
CA LYS A 89 -3.17 -3.54 -21.87
C LYS A 89 -2.41 -4.84 -21.67
N TYR A 90 -2.86 -5.67 -20.74
CA TYR A 90 -2.17 -6.88 -20.28
C TYR A 90 -3.14 -8.07 -20.30
N PRO A 91 -3.70 -8.44 -21.47
CA PRO A 91 -4.72 -9.48 -21.57
C PRO A 91 -4.23 -10.88 -21.15
N GLN A 92 -2.91 -11.08 -21.11
CA GLN A 92 -2.27 -12.33 -20.66
C GLN A 92 -1.63 -12.19 -19.26
N GLY A 93 -1.82 -11.06 -18.59
CA GLY A 93 -1.15 -10.76 -17.33
C GLY A 93 0.29 -10.27 -17.50
N ILE A 94 1.08 -10.37 -16.43
CA ILE A 94 2.51 -10.03 -16.35
C ILE A 94 3.28 -11.09 -15.56
N SER A 95 4.56 -11.23 -15.87
CA SER A 95 5.52 -12.05 -15.10
C SER A 95 6.09 -11.28 -13.90
N SER A 96 6.79 -11.97 -12.99
CA SER A 96 7.47 -11.37 -11.83
C SER A 96 8.63 -10.43 -12.18
N SER A 97 9.06 -10.39 -13.45
CA SER A 97 10.08 -9.46 -13.95
C SER A 97 9.50 -8.22 -14.62
N GLU A 98 8.17 -8.10 -14.69
CA GLU A 98 7.47 -7.04 -15.40
C GLU A 98 6.69 -6.14 -14.45
N ILE A 99 6.38 -4.92 -14.93
CA ILE A 99 5.54 -3.96 -14.20
C ILE A 99 4.43 -3.53 -15.15
N ALA A 100 3.18 -3.70 -14.71
CA ALA A 100 2.02 -3.15 -15.38
C ALA A 100 1.74 -1.73 -14.87
N ILE A 101 1.44 -0.80 -15.77
CA ILE A 101 1.22 0.61 -15.42
C ILE A 101 -0.19 1.02 -15.83
N THR A 102 -0.96 1.52 -14.86
CA THR A 102 -2.27 2.14 -15.06
C THR A 102 -2.27 3.59 -14.61
N LYS A 103 -3.31 4.34 -15.01
CA LYS A 103 -3.59 5.67 -14.44
C LYS A 103 -4.03 5.57 -12.97
N GLY A 104 -3.93 6.66 -12.22
CA GLY A 104 -4.45 6.75 -10.85
C GLY A 104 -5.98 6.74 -10.72
N TYR A 105 -6.71 7.12 -11.78
CA TYR A 105 -8.18 7.32 -11.77
C TYR A 105 -8.64 8.20 -10.62
N ASN A 106 -9.49 7.69 -9.72
CA ASN A 106 -10.01 8.44 -8.57
C ASN A 106 -9.00 8.59 -7.43
N LEU A 107 -7.82 7.97 -7.53
CA LEU A 107 -6.72 8.17 -6.58
C LEU A 107 -6.00 9.48 -6.85
N ASN A 108 -5.47 10.10 -5.79
CA ASN A 108 -4.63 11.29 -5.90
C ASN A 108 -3.17 10.93 -6.27
N CYS A 109 -3.00 10.22 -7.38
CA CYS A 109 -1.70 9.88 -7.97
C CYS A 109 -1.74 9.91 -9.50
N LYS A 110 -0.57 9.98 -10.14
CA LYS A 110 -0.50 9.98 -11.61
C LYS A 110 -0.67 8.58 -12.16
N ASN A 111 0.04 7.62 -11.58
CA ASN A 111 0.05 6.23 -12.03
C ASN A 111 0.02 5.24 -10.87
N VAL A 112 -0.49 4.05 -11.14
CA VAL A 112 -0.34 2.88 -10.27
C VAL A 112 0.52 1.83 -10.98
N PHE A 113 1.55 1.37 -10.29
CA PHE A 113 2.46 0.33 -10.77
C PHE A 113 2.07 -0.99 -10.14
N HIS A 114 1.65 -1.95 -10.95
CA HIS A 114 1.25 -3.28 -10.51
C HIS A 114 2.39 -4.26 -10.77
N LEU A 115 2.80 -4.99 -9.75
CA LEU A 115 3.87 -5.97 -9.82
C LEU A 115 3.46 -7.29 -9.19
N VAL A 116 4.13 -8.36 -9.63
CA VAL A 116 3.94 -9.72 -9.11
C VAL A 116 5.15 -10.03 -8.25
N LEU A 117 4.90 -10.29 -6.96
CA LEU A 117 5.95 -10.73 -6.06
C LEU A 117 6.19 -12.23 -6.25
N PRO A 118 7.47 -12.68 -6.30
CA PRO A 118 7.77 -14.10 -6.30
C PRO A 118 7.25 -14.75 -5.01
N SER A 119 6.88 -16.03 -5.10
CA SER A 119 6.55 -16.81 -3.92
C SER A 119 7.72 -16.81 -2.95
N TRP A 120 7.40 -16.68 -1.66
CA TRP A 120 8.41 -16.80 -0.62
C TRP A 120 8.94 -18.23 -0.58
N ASP A 121 10.26 -18.38 -0.76
CA ASP A 121 10.97 -19.63 -0.52
C ASP A 121 11.69 -19.49 0.81
N GLU A 122 11.28 -20.28 1.81
CA GLU A 122 11.87 -20.31 3.15
C GLU A 122 13.39 -20.59 3.12
N ASN A 123 13.91 -21.20 2.06
CA ASN A 123 15.34 -21.45 1.86
C ASN A 123 16.07 -20.35 1.07
N SER A 124 15.36 -19.34 0.57
CA SER A 124 15.97 -18.20 -0.11
C SER A 124 16.33 -17.13 0.92
N SER A 125 17.60 -17.13 1.33
CA SER A 125 18.20 -16.25 2.34
C SER A 125 18.24 -14.75 1.98
N HIS A 126 17.52 -14.30 0.94
CA HIS A 126 17.69 -12.96 0.38
C HIS A 126 16.41 -12.17 0.07
N LEU A 127 15.22 -12.59 0.53
CA LEU A 127 14.01 -11.79 0.38
C LEU A 127 13.34 -11.55 1.73
N VAL A 128 13.53 -10.34 2.26
CA VAL A 128 12.86 -9.80 3.44
C VAL A 128 11.36 -9.82 3.20
N SER A 129 10.58 -10.27 4.19
CA SER A 129 9.13 -10.47 4.15
C SER A 129 8.36 -9.27 3.54
N ILE A 130 7.71 -9.47 2.39
CA ILE A 130 6.82 -8.48 1.75
C ILE A 130 5.39 -9.04 1.64
N ASN A 131 4.88 -9.73 2.66
CA ASN A 131 3.46 -10.14 2.67
C ASN A 131 2.51 -9.02 3.09
N HIS A 132 3.00 -7.80 3.32
CA HIS A 132 2.18 -6.69 3.82
C HIS A 132 2.66 -5.30 3.38
N MET A 133 3.48 -5.21 2.33
CA MET A 133 4.19 -3.97 2.00
C MET A 133 3.94 -3.52 0.57
N THR A 134 2.96 -2.62 0.45
CA THR A 134 2.86 -1.64 -0.64
C THR A 134 4.08 -0.71 -0.56
N LEU A 135 4.98 -0.81 -1.54
CA LEU A 135 6.17 0.05 -1.62
C LEU A 135 5.81 1.37 -2.32
N ILE A 136 5.37 2.38 -1.56
CA ILE A 136 5.26 3.74 -2.10
C ILE A 136 6.67 4.33 -2.24
N TYR A 137 7.09 4.57 -3.49
CA TYR A 137 8.25 5.38 -3.87
C TYR A 137 7.83 6.85 -4.07
#